data_AF-A0A3Q2QY54-F1
#
_entry.id   AF-A0A3Q2QY54-F1
#
_cell.length_a   1.000
_cell.length_b   1.000
_cell.length_c   1.000
_cell.angle_alpha   90.00
_cell.angle_beta   90.00
_cell.angle_gamma   90.00
#
_symmetry.space_group_name_H-M   'P 1'
#
loop_
_entity.id
_entity.type
_entity.pdbx_description
1 polymer ?
#
loop_
_entity_poly.entity_id
_entity_poly.type
_entity_poly.pdbx_seq_one_letter_code
_entity_poly.pdbx_strand_id
1 'polypeptide(L)'
;MSASMFLPNAPTPENRLRTRLKAPYRLSWRFVLSSRNSKTFWMSTGMFPQEFVIRFAETTNISSLTVESYNIKHLRIEKNTSPSAAQFEPVTQEEFERTEGHLQTNAISLNGCSATHLRFIIAAGYDHFVSVHRVSVQTS
;
A
#
# COMPACT_ATOMS: atom_id res chain seq x y z
N MET A 1 6.59 -37.98 -3.17
CA MET A 1 7.60 -37.82 -2.11
C MET A 1 6.97 -37.00 -0.99
N SER A 2 6.88 -37.59 0.20
CA SER A 2 6.25 -37.03 1.39
C SER A 2 7.30 -36.29 2.24
N ALA A 3 6.92 -35.19 2.87
CA ALA A 3 7.70 -34.57 3.94
C ALA A 3 6.74 -33.97 4.99
N SER A 4 6.94 -34.40 6.23
CA SER A 4 6.08 -34.16 7.40
C SER A 4 6.33 -32.81 8.07
N MET A 5 5.27 -32.24 8.64
CA MET A 5 5.26 -31.02 9.45
C MET A 5 5.64 -31.35 10.91
N PHE A 6 6.66 -30.69 11.46
CA PHE A 6 6.94 -30.66 12.90
C PHE A 6 6.41 -29.34 13.48
N LEU A 7 5.52 -29.42 14.48
CA LEU A 7 5.09 -28.28 15.28
C LEU A 7 6.01 -28.11 16.50
N PRO A 8 6.52 -26.91 16.82
CA PRO A 8 7.08 -26.63 18.13
C PRO A 8 5.96 -26.35 19.16
N ASN A 9 6.14 -26.92 20.35
CA ASN A 9 5.22 -26.92 21.49
C ASN A 9 4.74 -25.51 21.91
N ALA A 10 3.46 -25.41 22.30
CA ALA A 10 2.89 -24.25 22.96
C ALA A 10 3.44 -24.11 24.40
N PRO A 11 3.80 -22.89 24.86
CA PRO A 11 4.29 -22.70 26.22
C PRO A 11 3.15 -22.67 27.25
N THR A 12 3.37 -23.34 28.40
CA THR A 12 2.48 -23.39 29.57
C THR A 12 2.55 -22.12 30.44
N PRO A 13 1.54 -21.85 31.29
CA PRO A 13 1.30 -20.53 31.89
C PRO A 13 2.24 -20.10 33.03
N GLU A 14 3.25 -20.90 33.38
CA GLU A 14 4.03 -20.74 34.62
C GLU A 14 5.37 -19.99 34.47
N ASN A 15 5.75 -19.56 33.26
CA ASN A 15 6.98 -18.77 33.04
C ASN A 15 6.77 -17.24 33.09
N ARG A 16 5.72 -16.76 33.78
CA ARG A 16 5.68 -15.36 34.20
C ARG A 16 6.70 -15.16 35.32
N LEU A 17 7.75 -14.42 35.00
CA LEU A 17 8.58 -13.56 35.86
C LEU A 17 10.07 -13.79 35.57
N ARG A 18 10.53 -13.28 34.42
CA ARG A 18 11.87 -12.67 34.17
C ARG A 18 12.21 -12.74 32.70
N THR A 19 11.70 -11.79 31.93
CA THR A 19 12.46 -11.22 30.82
C THR A 19 11.92 -9.82 30.57
N ARG A 20 12.64 -8.82 31.07
CA ARG A 20 12.48 -7.43 30.61
C ARG A 20 12.92 -7.41 29.14
N LEU A 21 11.99 -7.63 28.22
CA LEU A 21 12.16 -7.18 26.84
C LEU A 21 11.61 -5.76 26.76
N LYS A 22 12.53 -4.82 26.53
CA LYS A 22 12.24 -3.49 26.00
C LYS A 22 11.32 -3.70 24.80
N ALA A 23 10.07 -3.30 24.94
CA ALA A 23 9.18 -3.10 23.81
C ALA A 23 9.45 -1.69 23.27
N PRO A 24 10.17 -1.51 22.14
CA PRO A 24 9.81 -0.41 21.29
C PRO A 24 8.54 -0.85 20.60
N TYR A 25 7.43 -0.21 20.96
CA TYR A 25 6.25 -0.15 20.13
C TYR A 25 6.67 0.40 18.76
N ARG A 26 7.08 -0.48 17.86
CA ARG A 26 7.11 -0.21 16.43
C ARG A 26 6.00 -1.06 15.88
N LEU A 27 4.78 -0.51 15.90
CA LEU A 27 3.73 -0.89 14.98
C LEU A 27 4.32 -0.71 13.58
N SER A 28 5.00 -1.75 13.10
CA SER A 28 5.45 -1.84 11.73
C SER A 28 4.19 -2.15 10.96
N TRP A 29 3.55 -1.10 10.45
CA TRP A 29 2.52 -1.23 9.44
C TRP A 29 3.17 -1.81 8.18
N ARG A 30 3.41 -3.13 8.17
CA ARG A 30 3.72 -3.87 6.95
C ARG A 30 2.43 -3.90 6.15
N PHE A 31 2.26 -2.91 5.29
CA PHE A 31 1.19 -2.90 4.29
C PHE A 31 1.30 -4.19 3.47
N VAL A 32 0.34 -5.09 3.65
CA VAL A 32 0.22 -6.31 2.85
C VAL A 32 -0.49 -5.94 1.55
N LEU A 33 0.26 -5.39 0.59
CA LEU A 33 -0.07 -5.51 -0.84
C LEU A 33 0.54 -6.79 -1.44
N SER A 34 0.89 -7.77 -0.59
CA SER A 34 1.45 -9.05 -0.99
C SER A 34 0.41 -10.16 -0.87
N SER A 35 -0.70 -10.08 -1.59
CA SER A 35 -1.38 -11.33 -1.96
C SER A 35 -2.20 -11.16 -3.23
N ARG A 36 -2.22 -12.23 -4.04
CA ARG A 36 -3.04 -12.42 -5.24
C ARG A 36 -4.55 -12.50 -4.91
N ASN A 37 -4.98 -12.08 -3.72
CA ASN A 37 -6.32 -12.28 -3.19
C ASN A 37 -6.94 -10.92 -2.85
N SER A 38 -8.05 -10.57 -3.51
CA SER A 38 -8.79 -9.31 -3.35
C SER A 38 -9.46 -9.14 -1.98
N LYS A 39 -9.34 -10.13 -1.08
CA LYS A 39 -9.90 -10.11 0.27
C LYS A 39 -9.08 -9.28 1.27
N THR A 40 -7.84 -8.91 0.95
CA THR A 40 -7.00 -8.03 1.79
C THR A 40 -6.80 -6.71 1.09
N PHE A 41 -7.27 -5.61 1.68
CA PHE A 41 -7.21 -4.27 1.10
C PHE A 41 -6.92 -3.22 2.17
N TRP A 42 -6.38 -2.08 1.73
CA TRP A 42 -6.32 -0.89 2.57
C TRP A 42 -7.64 -0.14 2.44
N MET A 43 -8.22 0.23 3.57
CA MET A 43 -9.43 1.05 3.62
C MET A 43 -9.18 2.21 4.56
N SER A 44 -9.68 3.37 4.17
CA SER A 44 -9.64 4.56 5.00
C SER A 44 -10.99 5.25 4.94
N THR A 45 -11.35 5.88 6.05
CA THR A 45 -12.62 6.55 6.27
C THR A 45 -12.36 7.93 6.83
N GLY A 46 -13.18 8.91 6.48
CA GLY A 46 -13.09 10.27 7.01
C GLY A 46 -12.90 11.34 5.92
N MET A 47 -12.29 12.46 6.29
CA MET A 47 -12.11 13.62 5.41
C MET A 47 -10.92 13.42 4.46
N PHE A 48 -10.99 13.99 3.26
CA PHE A 48 -9.89 14.07 2.31
C PHE A 48 -9.01 15.31 2.59
N PRO A 49 -7.71 15.29 2.23
CA PRO A 49 -6.99 14.24 1.53
C PRO A 49 -6.56 13.07 2.43
N GLN A 50 -6.55 11.87 1.86
CA GLN A 50 -6.03 10.67 2.51
C GLN A 50 -4.84 10.14 1.72
N GLU A 51 -3.81 9.63 2.39
CA GLU A 51 -2.58 9.25 1.71
C GLU A 51 -1.93 7.98 2.23
N PHE A 52 -1.20 7.31 1.34
CA PHE A 52 -0.34 6.19 1.68
C PHE A 52 0.91 6.21 0.80
N VAL A 53 1.97 5.57 1.28
CA VAL A 53 3.27 5.52 0.60
C VAL A 53 3.67 4.08 0.37
N ILE A 54 4.04 3.75 -0.87
CA ILE A 54 4.69 2.50 -1.24
C ILE A 54 6.19 2.77 -1.36
N ARG A 55 6.99 1.97 -0.65
CA ARG A 55 8.46 2.00 -0.71
C ARG A 55 8.98 0.80 -1.48
N PHE A 56 9.87 1.04 -2.43
CA PHE A 56 10.61 -0.01 -3.13
C PHE A 56 11.90 -0.37 -2.40
N ALA A 57 12.39 -1.60 -2.60
CA ALA A 57 13.65 -2.05 -1.99
C ALA A 57 14.86 -1.28 -2.55
N GLU A 58 14.79 -0.91 -3.83
CA GLU A 58 15.79 -0.16 -4.57
C GLU A 58 15.12 0.84 -5.51
N THR A 59 15.90 1.76 -6.08
CA THR A 59 15.40 2.73 -7.07
C THR A 59 14.85 1.97 -8.27
N THR A 60 13.54 2.08 -8.49
CA THR A 60 12.81 1.30 -9.50
C THR A 60 12.37 2.21 -10.63
N ASN A 61 12.58 1.79 -11.88
CA ASN A 61 12.05 2.46 -13.07
C ASN A 61 10.65 1.94 -13.38
N ILE A 62 9.66 2.83 -13.34
CA ILE A 62 8.24 2.51 -13.42
C ILE A 62 7.69 3.10 -14.73
N SER A 63 7.12 2.26 -15.58
CA SER A 63 6.48 2.70 -16.83
C SER A 63 5.01 3.06 -16.60
N SER A 64 4.29 2.20 -15.88
CA SER A 64 2.86 2.34 -15.62
C SER A 64 2.46 1.69 -14.30
N LEU A 65 1.26 2.00 -13.84
CA LEU A 65 0.67 1.37 -12.68
C LEU A 65 -0.84 1.20 -12.84
N THR A 66 -1.37 0.14 -12.25
CA THR A 66 -2.80 -0.16 -12.23
C THR A 66 -3.28 -0.08 -10.78
N VAL A 67 -4.32 0.72 -10.55
CA VAL A 67 -4.95 0.90 -9.24
C VAL A 67 -6.34 0.31 -9.27
N GLU A 68 -6.59 -0.63 -8.37
CA GLU A 68 -7.89 -1.21 -8.09
C GLU A 68 -8.45 -0.66 -6.78
N SER A 69 -9.61 -0.03 -6.83
CA SER A 69 -10.14 0.76 -5.70
C SER A 69 -11.66 0.87 -5.70
N TYR A 70 -12.23 1.36 -4.59
CA TYR A 70 -13.61 1.84 -4.52
C TYR A 70 -13.66 3.30 -4.12
N ASN A 71 -14.64 4.00 -4.72
CA ASN A 71 -15.06 5.37 -4.42
C ASN A 71 -13.95 6.42 -4.52
N ILE A 72 -12.79 6.14 -5.11
CA ILE A 72 -11.77 7.16 -5.38
C ILE A 72 -12.26 8.00 -6.55
N LYS A 73 -12.21 9.33 -6.41
CA LYS A 73 -12.54 10.27 -7.49
C LYS A 73 -11.29 10.96 -8.02
N HIS A 74 -10.49 11.57 -7.15
CA HIS A 74 -9.27 12.27 -7.56
C HIS A 74 -8.06 11.64 -6.87
N LEU A 75 -7.15 11.09 -7.67
CA LEU A 75 -5.90 10.51 -7.19
C LEU A 75 -4.72 11.35 -7.71
N ARG A 76 -3.81 11.73 -6.81
CA ARG A 76 -2.50 12.30 -7.16
C ARG A 76 -1.41 11.31 -6.81
N ILE A 77 -0.41 11.22 -7.66
CA ILE A 77 0.77 10.41 -7.44
C ILE A 77 1.98 11.33 -7.39
N GLU A 78 2.75 11.21 -6.32
CA GLU A 78 4.03 11.87 -6.15
C GLU A 78 5.14 10.82 -5.99
N LYS A 79 6.36 11.18 -6.37
CA LYS A 79 7.54 10.32 -6.24
C LYS A 79 8.57 10.93 -5.31
N ASN A 80 9.43 10.07 -4.79
CA ASN A 80 10.69 10.49 -4.18
C ASN A 80 11.78 9.52 -4.64
N THR A 81 12.97 10.05 -4.92
CA THR A 81 14.17 9.29 -5.33
C THR A 81 15.21 9.18 -4.22
N SER A 82 15.04 9.94 -3.13
CA SER A 82 15.92 9.94 -1.98
C SER A 82 15.62 8.77 -1.02
N PRO A 83 16.63 8.18 -0.39
CA PRO A 83 16.42 7.21 0.70
C PRO A 83 15.69 7.82 1.91
N SER A 84 15.76 9.15 2.09
CA SER A 84 15.23 9.86 3.26
C SER A 84 13.75 10.27 3.14
N ALA A 85 13.11 10.08 1.98
CA ALA A 85 11.72 10.48 1.72
C ALA A 85 11.39 11.96 2.07
N ALA A 86 12.39 12.85 2.01
CA ALA A 86 12.27 14.20 2.53
C ALA A 86 11.40 15.15 1.67
N GLN A 87 11.33 14.91 0.36
CA GLN A 87 10.60 15.79 -0.57
C GLN A 87 9.96 14.97 -1.69
N PHE A 88 8.63 15.03 -1.80
CA PHE A 88 7.90 14.37 -2.87
C PHE A 88 7.69 15.33 -4.05
N GLU A 89 7.82 14.82 -5.25
CA GLU A 89 7.65 15.52 -6.53
C GLU A 89 6.39 15.00 -7.23
N PRO A 90 5.51 15.86 -7.77
CA PRO A 90 4.33 15.41 -8.48
C PRO A 90 4.71 14.62 -9.74
N VAL A 91 3.99 13.51 -9.98
CA VAL A 91 4.16 12.65 -11.17
C VAL A 91 2.95 12.78 -12.08
N THR A 92 1.76 12.52 -11.55
CA THR A 92 0.49 12.65 -12.30
C THR A 92 -0.68 12.87 -11.36
N GLN A 93 -1.80 13.31 -11.93
CA GLN A 93 -3.09 13.40 -11.28
C GLN A 93 -4.14 12.81 -12.22
N GLU A 94 -4.96 11.90 -11.70
CA GLU A 94 -6.01 11.22 -12.44
C GLU A 94 -7.37 11.44 -11.78
N GLU A 95 -8.40 11.57 -12.60
CA GLU A 95 -9.80 11.45 -12.17
C GLU A 95 -10.31 10.07 -12.55
N PHE A 96 -10.82 9.34 -11.57
CA PHE A 96 -11.35 8.00 -11.75
C PHE A 96 -12.85 8.07 -11.99
N GLU A 97 -13.35 7.26 -12.92
CA GLU A 97 -14.78 7.14 -13.16
C GLU A 97 -15.49 6.47 -11.98
N ARG A 98 -16.74 6.90 -11.73
CA ARG A 98 -17.59 6.25 -10.73
C ARG A 98 -18.04 4.89 -11.23
N THR A 99 -17.84 3.85 -10.42
CA THR A 99 -18.35 2.51 -10.67
C THR A 99 -19.41 2.15 -9.63
N GLU A 100 -20.63 1.83 -10.05
CA GLU A 100 -21.74 1.52 -9.14
C GLU A 100 -21.61 0.10 -8.59
N GLY A 101 -20.95 -0.06 -7.44
CA GLY A 101 -20.85 -1.35 -6.73
C GLY A 101 -19.83 -2.33 -7.34
N HIS A 102 -19.00 -1.88 -8.28
CA HIS A 102 -17.90 -2.66 -8.86
C HIS A 102 -16.55 -1.98 -8.62
N LEU A 103 -15.47 -2.76 -8.67
CA LEU A 103 -14.12 -2.29 -8.45
C LEU A 103 -13.67 -1.35 -9.57
N GLN A 104 -13.23 -0.14 -9.23
CA GLN A 104 -12.60 0.79 -10.17
C GLN A 104 -11.22 0.22 -10.54
N THR A 105 -10.96 -0.01 -11.83
CA THR A 105 -9.65 -0.44 -12.33
C THR A 105 -9.10 0.63 -13.26
N ASN A 106 -8.09 1.38 -12.81
CA ASN A 106 -7.51 2.48 -13.56
C ASN A 106 -6.04 2.19 -13.87
N ALA A 107 -5.71 2.18 -15.16
CA ALA A 107 -4.34 2.08 -15.65
C ALA A 107 -3.78 3.49 -15.87
N ILE A 108 -2.62 3.77 -15.30
CA ILE A 108 -2.00 5.09 -15.26
C ILE A 108 -0.60 4.96 -15.85
N SER A 109 -0.32 5.69 -16.93
CA SER A 109 1.03 5.77 -17.51
C SER A 109 1.86 6.82 -16.76
N LEU A 110 3.08 6.46 -16.37
CA LEU A 110 4.02 7.39 -15.72
C LEU A 110 5.15 7.85 -16.64
N ASN A 111 5.12 7.46 -17.92
CA ASN A 111 6.07 7.87 -18.97
C ASN A 111 7.56 7.70 -18.60
N GLY A 112 7.89 6.66 -17.81
CA GLY A 112 9.25 6.42 -17.32
C GLY A 112 9.58 7.25 -16.09
N CYS A 113 9.29 6.70 -14.91
CA CYS A 113 9.47 7.34 -13.62
C CYS A 113 10.39 6.51 -12.72
N SER A 114 11.57 7.02 -12.37
CA SER A 114 12.44 6.41 -11.36
C SER A 114 12.01 6.86 -9.96
N ALA A 115 11.76 5.91 -9.05
CA ALA A 115 11.34 6.22 -7.68
C ALA A 115 11.85 5.18 -6.66
N THR A 116 12.14 5.64 -5.44
CA THR A 116 12.32 4.78 -4.26
C THR A 116 11.05 4.75 -3.42
N HIS A 117 10.23 5.81 -3.47
CA HIS A 117 8.92 5.89 -2.85
C HIS A 117 7.89 6.49 -3.82
N LEU A 118 6.69 5.93 -3.83
CA LEU A 118 5.52 6.55 -4.44
C LEU A 118 4.51 6.89 -3.35
N ARG A 119 4.05 8.14 -3.34
CA ARG A 119 2.97 8.61 -2.47
C ARG A 119 1.71 8.75 -3.30
N PHE A 120 0.65 8.13 -2.81
CA PHE A 120 -0.68 8.18 -3.37
C PHE A 120 -1.52 9.07 -2.49
N ILE A 121 -2.08 10.13 -3.06
CA ILE A 121 -2.91 11.11 -2.36
C ILE A 121 -4.30 11.06 -2.98
N ILE A 122 -5.25 10.53 -2.23
CA ILE A 122 -6.67 10.53 -2.58
C ILE A 122 -7.22 11.90 -2.16
N ALA A 123 -7.33 12.81 -3.12
CA ALA A 123 -7.75 14.19 -2.88
C ALA A 123 -9.28 14.32 -2.76
N ALA A 124 -10.03 13.40 -3.35
CA ALA A 124 -11.48 13.29 -3.19
C ALA A 124 -11.96 11.88 -3.49
N GLY A 125 -13.12 11.54 -2.94
CA GLY A 125 -13.87 10.33 -3.26
C GLY A 125 -15.33 10.62 -3.60
N TYR A 126 -15.99 9.64 -4.20
CA TYR A 126 -17.44 9.64 -4.46
C TYR A 126 -18.27 9.36 -3.20
N ASP A 127 -17.63 8.94 -2.11
CA ASP A 127 -18.21 8.69 -0.80
C ASP A 127 -17.16 9.02 0.28
N HIS A 128 -17.57 9.02 1.54
CA HIS A 128 -16.72 9.22 2.72
C HIS A 128 -15.79 8.03 3.01
N PHE A 129 -16.03 6.90 2.36
CA PHE A 129 -15.26 5.66 2.49
C PHE A 129 -14.58 5.35 1.16
N VAL A 130 -13.26 5.19 1.19
CA VAL A 130 -12.47 4.77 0.03
C VAL A 130 -11.64 3.55 0.39
N SER A 131 -11.42 2.68 -0.59
CA SER A 131 -10.52 1.54 -0.43
C SER A 131 -9.59 1.39 -1.62
N VAL A 132 -8.37 0.94 -1.34
CA VAL A 132 -7.39 0.53 -2.34
C VAL A 132 -7.14 -0.96 -2.13
N HIS A 133 -7.56 -1.75 -3.11
CA HIS A 133 -7.46 -3.20 -3.09
C HIS A 133 -6.12 -3.68 -3.63
N ARG A 134 -5.66 -3.08 -4.74
CA ARG A 134 -4.41 -3.48 -5.37
C ARG A 134 -3.77 -2.29 -6.07
N VAL A 135 -2.45 -2.20 -5.93
CA VAL A 135 -1.60 -1.37 -6.78
C VAL A 135 -0.63 -2.31 -7.45
N SER A 136 -0.72 -2.42 -8.78
CA SER A 136 0.21 -3.19 -9.60
C SER A 136 1.15 -2.22 -10.31
N VAL A 137 2.45 -2.45 -10.17
CA VAL A 137 3.49 -1.60 -10.74
C VAL A 137 4.12 -2.34 -11.90
N GLN A 138 4.17 -1.71 -13.08
CA GLN A 138 4.91 -2.21 -14.22
C GLN A 138 6.26 -1.50 -14.28
N THR A 139 7.33 -2.29 -14.24
CA THR A 139 8.70 -1.79 -14.33
C THR A 139 9.21 -1.84 -15.77
N SER A 140 10.18 -1.00 -16.11
CA SER A 140 10.83 -0.95 -17.43
C SER A 140 12.26 -1.47 -17.37
#